data_AF-A0AA88X498-F1
#
_entry.id   AF-A0AA88X498-F1
#
_cell.length_a   1.000
_cell.length_b   1.000
_cell.length_c   1.000
_cell.angle_alpha   90.00
_cell.angle_beta   90.00
_cell.angle_gamma   90.00
#
_symmetry.space_group_name_H-M   'P 1'
#
loop_
_entity.id
_entity.type
_entity.pdbx_description
1 polymer ?
#
loop_
_entity_poly.entity_id
_entity_poly.type
_entity_poly.pdbx_seq_one_letter_code
_entity_poly.pdbx_strand_id
1 'polypeptide(L)'
;MGGDVPNIKKWNILYPVYINSKKMIAEGRRINTSKACENPTCAEIGYCCSHLKIPFAIEIDKAYPRDFMQRGRVRVLLKREDGTLYNPAISSRKQ
;
A
#
# COMPACT_ATOMS: atom_id res chain seq x y z
N MET A 1 -24.88 15.54 5.27
CA MET A 1 -23.59 15.99 4.70
C MET A 1 -22.98 14.79 3.98
N GLY A 2 -23.30 14.62 2.70
CA GLY A 2 -22.72 13.55 1.89
C GLY A 2 -21.30 13.94 1.51
N GLY A 3 -20.32 13.51 2.30
CA GLY A 3 -18.92 13.65 1.91
C GLY A 3 -18.68 12.79 0.68
N ASP A 4 -18.27 13.41 -0.42
CA ASP A 4 -17.82 12.70 -1.61
C ASP A 4 -16.78 11.66 -1.19
N VAL A 5 -17.10 10.37 -1.37
CA VAL A 5 -16.15 9.30 -1.13
C VAL A 5 -15.02 9.50 -2.14
N PRO A 6 -13.77 9.71 -1.69
CA PRO A 6 -12.66 9.93 -2.60
C PRO A 6 -12.59 8.78 -3.62
N ASN A 7 -12.47 9.09 -4.91
CA ASN A 7 -12.35 8.06 -5.93
C ASN A 7 -10.96 7.40 -5.86
N ILE A 8 -10.84 6.38 -4.99
CA ILE A 8 -9.60 5.67 -4.73
C ILE A 8 -9.18 4.70 -5.85
N LYS A 9 -9.98 4.54 -6.92
CA LYS A 9 -9.70 3.57 -7.99
C LYS A 9 -8.37 3.83 -8.69
N LYS A 10 -7.97 5.10 -8.79
CA LYS A 10 -6.70 5.54 -9.40
C LYS A 10 -5.52 5.56 -8.42
N TRP A 11 -5.75 5.35 -7.12
CA TRP A 11 -4.69 5.38 -6.11
C TRP A 11 -3.76 4.17 -6.28
N ASN A 12 -2.52 4.35 -5.89
CA ASN A 12 -1.50 3.31 -6.00
C ASN A 12 -1.88 2.11 -5.13
N ILE A 13 -1.54 0.92 -5.60
CA ILE A 13 -1.85 -0.33 -4.91
C ILE A 13 -0.62 -0.83 -4.15
N LEU A 14 -0.83 -1.20 -2.90
CA LEU A 14 0.12 -1.90 -2.05
C LEU A 14 -0.55 -3.15 -1.47
N TYR A 15 -0.07 -4.32 -1.88
CA TYR A 15 -0.42 -5.58 -1.22
C TYR A 15 0.65 -5.89 -0.17
N PRO A 16 0.31 -6.51 0.98
CA PRO A 16 1.33 -6.79 1.99
C PRO A 16 2.44 -7.73 1.48
N VAL A 17 2.14 -8.63 0.54
CA VAL A 17 3.14 -9.51 -0.11
C VAL A 17 4.31 -8.75 -0.72
N TYR A 18 4.11 -7.50 -1.14
CA TYR A 18 5.15 -6.70 -1.79
C TYR A 18 6.33 -6.42 -0.86
N ILE A 19 6.09 -6.40 0.45
CA ILE A 19 7.10 -6.10 1.48
C ILE A 19 7.29 -7.27 2.45
N ASN A 20 6.78 -8.46 2.14
CA ASN A 20 6.93 -9.65 2.99
C ASN A 20 8.30 -10.31 2.77
N SER A 21 9.13 -10.39 3.81
CA SER A 21 10.47 -10.98 3.79
C SER A 21 10.47 -12.49 3.57
N LYS A 22 9.37 -13.18 3.91
CA LYS A 22 9.20 -14.63 3.73
C LYS A 22 8.80 -15.05 2.31
N LYS A 23 8.54 -14.08 1.43
CA LYS A 23 8.11 -14.34 0.05
C LYS A 23 9.24 -14.02 -0.93
N MET A 24 9.36 -14.83 -1.97
CA MET A 24 10.27 -14.61 -3.08
C MET A 24 9.75 -13.51 -4.02
N ILE A 25 10.63 -12.99 -4.89
CA ILE A 25 10.22 -12.06 -5.95
C ILE A 25 9.17 -12.71 -6.88
N ALA A 26 9.35 -14.00 -7.20
CA ALA A 26 8.40 -14.78 -7.99
C ALA A 26 7.01 -14.85 -7.33
N GLU A 27 6.96 -14.92 -6.01
CA GLU A 27 5.73 -14.97 -5.22
C GLU A 27 5.09 -13.59 -5.01
N GLY A 28 5.77 -12.50 -5.36
CA GLY A 28 5.19 -11.16 -5.37
C GLY A 28 5.97 -10.09 -4.61
N ARG A 29 7.01 -10.45 -3.85
CA ARG A 29 7.87 -9.45 -3.18
C ARG A 29 8.45 -8.47 -4.21
N ARG A 30 8.51 -7.18 -3.83
CA ARG A 30 8.93 -6.07 -4.71
C ARG A 30 10.19 -5.35 -4.23
N ILE A 31 10.63 -5.61 -3.00
CA ILE A 31 11.80 -4.97 -2.37
C ILE A 31 12.83 -6.01 -1.92
N ASN A 32 14.07 -5.60 -1.63
CA ASN A 32 15.08 -6.50 -1.07
C ASN A 32 14.65 -7.03 0.30
N THR A 33 14.97 -8.30 0.60
CA THR A 33 14.68 -8.96 1.88
C THR A 33 15.21 -8.17 3.07
N SER A 34 16.38 -7.50 2.96
CA SER A 34 16.95 -6.69 4.05
C SER A 34 16.13 -5.46 4.43
N LYS A 35 15.19 -5.04 3.56
CA LYS A 35 14.27 -3.92 3.81
C LYS A 35 12.83 -4.38 3.98
N ALA A 36 12.58 -5.68 3.89
CA ALA A 36 11.27 -6.29 4.04
C ALA A 36 10.98 -6.65 5.51
N CYS A 37 9.72 -6.82 5.85
CA CYS A 37 9.28 -7.24 7.18
C CYS A 37 8.58 -8.60 7.12
N GLU A 38 8.56 -9.31 8.24
CA GLU A 38 7.92 -10.61 8.34
C GLU A 38 6.40 -10.46 8.46
N ASN A 39 5.65 -11.13 7.57
CA ASN A 39 4.19 -11.25 7.60
C ASN A 39 3.42 -9.93 7.82
N PRO A 40 3.65 -8.89 6.99
CA PRO A 40 2.94 -7.61 7.08
C PRO A 40 1.43 -7.77 6.87
N THR A 41 0.65 -6.94 7.57
CA THR A 41 -0.80 -6.84 7.43
C THR A 41 -1.23 -5.52 6.79
N CYS A 42 -2.43 -5.48 6.20
CA CYS A 42 -2.98 -4.21 5.69
C CYS A 42 -3.20 -3.16 6.79
N ALA A 43 -3.50 -3.59 8.02
CA ALA A 43 -3.71 -2.69 9.15
C ALA A 43 -2.42 -1.97 9.55
N GLU A 44 -1.30 -2.71 9.67
CA GLU A 44 0.01 -2.12 9.95
C GLU A 44 0.47 -1.19 8.84
N ILE A 45 0.25 -1.57 7.57
CA ILE A 45 0.54 -0.69 6.43
C ILE A 45 -0.28 0.60 6.53
N GLY A 46 -1.57 0.51 6.87
CA GLY A 46 -2.42 1.68 7.08
C GLY A 46 -1.94 2.57 8.23
N TYR A 47 -1.51 1.97 9.35
CA TYR A 47 -0.92 2.70 10.47
C TYR A 47 0.34 3.47 10.05
N CYS A 48 1.24 2.84 9.29
CA CYS A 48 2.42 3.50 8.73
C CYS A 48 2.04 4.64 7.77
N CYS A 49 1.06 4.45 6.88
CA CYS A 49 0.57 5.52 6.00
C CYS A 49 0.01 6.71 6.80
N SER A 50 -0.74 6.44 7.87
CA SER A 50 -1.25 7.48 8.78
C SER A 50 -0.10 8.26 9.42
N HIS A 51 0.90 7.57 9.97
CA HIS A 51 2.08 8.19 10.56
C HIS A 51 2.86 9.05 9.55
N LEU A 52 3.01 8.56 8.32
CA LEU A 52 3.67 9.25 7.22
C LEU A 52 2.81 10.36 6.58
N LYS A 53 1.59 10.58 7.07
CA LYS A 53 0.63 11.56 6.55
C LYS A 53 0.31 11.37 5.05
N ILE A 54 0.30 10.11 4.60
CA ILE A 54 -0.10 9.72 3.25
C ILE A 54 -1.55 9.24 3.29
N PRO A 55 -2.48 9.84 2.51
CA PRO A 55 -3.84 9.34 2.42
C PRO A 55 -3.87 7.90 1.92
N PHE A 56 -4.67 7.07 2.60
CA PHE A 56 -4.81 5.66 2.27
C PHE A 56 -6.25 5.16 2.45
N ALA A 57 -6.54 4.01 1.86
CA ALA A 57 -7.78 3.27 2.08
C ALA A 57 -7.48 1.76 2.06
N ILE A 58 -8.19 0.99 2.89
CA ILE A 58 -8.05 -0.46 2.98
C ILE A 58 -9.24 -1.12 2.30
N GLU A 59 -8.98 -1.99 1.32
CA GLU A 59 -9.96 -2.82 0.64
C GLU A 59 -9.82 -4.27 1.16
N ILE A 60 -10.59 -4.63 2.19
CA ILE A 60 -10.48 -5.93 2.89
C ILE A 60 -10.98 -7.12 2.04
N ASP A 61 -11.84 -6.85 1.06
CA ASP A 61 -12.47 -7.83 0.18
C ASP A 61 -11.58 -8.25 -1.00
N LYS A 62 -10.44 -7.56 -1.20
CA LYS A 62 -9.49 -7.86 -2.28
C LYS A 62 -8.47 -8.90 -1.82
N ALA A 63 -7.86 -9.56 -2.79
CA ALA A 63 -6.79 -10.52 -2.56
C ALA A 63 -5.68 -10.32 -3.59
N TYR A 64 -4.49 -10.81 -3.25
CA TYR A 64 -3.38 -10.80 -4.19
C TYR A 64 -3.57 -11.89 -5.27
N PRO A 65 -3.49 -11.58 -6.57
CA PRO A 65 -3.83 -12.57 -7.61
C PRO A 65 -2.98 -13.85 -7.64
N ARG A 66 -1.77 -13.84 -7.08
CA ARG A 66 -0.92 -15.06 -7.00
C ARG A 66 -1.09 -15.81 -5.68
N ASP A 67 -1.78 -15.24 -4.71
CA ASP A 67 -2.03 -15.82 -3.39
C ASP A 67 -3.39 -15.32 -2.90
N PHE A 68 -4.46 -16.02 -3.29
CA PHE A 68 -5.84 -15.63 -2.98
C PHE A 68 -6.18 -15.73 -1.50
N MET A 69 -5.39 -16.49 -0.73
CA MET A 69 -5.53 -16.61 0.73
C MET A 69 -5.04 -15.33 1.43
N GLN A 70 -4.12 -14.59 0.81
CA GLN A 70 -3.71 -13.29 1.30
C GLN A 70 -4.76 -12.22 0.97
N ARG A 71 -5.63 -11.97 1.93
CA ARG A 71 -6.70 -10.98 1.87
C ARG A 71 -6.20 -9.57 2.23
N GLY A 72 -6.91 -8.58 1.69
CA GLY A 72 -6.64 -7.16 1.90
C GLY A 72 -5.75 -6.53 0.84
N ARG A 73 -6.03 -5.26 0.55
CA ARG A 73 -5.22 -4.38 -0.30
C ARG A 73 -5.24 -2.98 0.28
N VAL A 74 -4.11 -2.27 0.23
CA VAL A 74 -4.04 -0.87 0.60
C VAL A 74 -3.93 -0.02 -0.67
N ARG A 75 -4.74 1.03 -0.74
CA ARG A 75 -4.65 2.11 -1.73
C ARG A 75 -3.94 3.29 -1.09
N VAL A 76 -2.98 3.90 -1.79
CA VAL A 76 -2.24 5.08 -1.29
C VAL A 76 -2.16 6.19 -2.34
N LEU A 77 -2.32 7.44 -1.90
CA LEU A 77 -2.21 8.62 -2.76
C LEU A 77 -0.92 9.38 -2.46
N LEU A 78 0.06 9.27 -3.36
CA LEU A 78 1.36 9.92 -3.17
C LEU A 78 1.36 11.38 -3.64
N LYS A 79 0.61 11.68 -4.70
CA LYS A 79 0.52 12.99 -5.33
C LYS A 79 -0.89 13.55 -5.21
N ARG A 80 -0.97 14.85 -4.96
CA ARG A 80 -2.19 15.66 -5.06
C ARG A 80 -2.53 15.88 -6.53
N GLU A 81 -3.70 16.45 -6.78
CA GLU A 81 -4.18 16.75 -8.13
C GLU A 81 -3.28 17.76 -8.86
N ASP A 82 -2.68 18.69 -8.13
CA ASP A 82 -1.69 19.67 -8.63
C ASP A 82 -0.29 19.05 -8.90
N GLY A 83 -0.11 17.76 -8.64
CA GLY A 83 1.14 17.03 -8.84
C GLY A 83 2.13 17.10 -7.67
N THR A 84 1.87 17.91 -6.64
CA THR A 84 2.69 17.98 -5.43
C THR A 84 2.54 16.71 -4.58
N LEU A 85 3.53 16.43 -3.72
CA LEU A 85 3.51 15.23 -2.87
C LEU A 85 2.76 15.46 -1.57
N TYR A 86 2.06 14.44 -1.07
CA TYR A 86 1.51 14.46 0.29
C TYR A 86 2.63 14.44 1.35
N ASN A 87 3.66 13.65 1.11
CA ASN A 87 4.88 13.63 1.92
C ASN A 87 6.10 13.84 1.00
N PRO A 88 6.82 14.98 1.10
CA PRO A 88 7.98 15.28 0.26
C PRO A 88 9.11 14.24 0.33
N ALA A 89 9.21 13.46 1.41
CA ALA A 89 10.20 12.40 1.56
C ALA A 89 9.88 11.14 0.74
N ILE A 90 8.64 11.01 0.26
CA ILE A 90 8.12 9.80 -0.40
C ILE A 90 7.54 10.18 -1.76
N SER A 91 8.39 10.13 -2.80
CA SER A 91 8.03 10.56 -4.15
C SER A 91 7.60 9.41 -5.07
N SER A 92 7.79 8.16 -4.65
CA SER A 92 7.53 6.97 -5.45
C SER A 92 6.96 5.83 -4.62
N ARG A 93 6.42 4.82 -5.30
CA ARG A 93 5.85 3.60 -4.67
C ARG A 93 6.90 2.71 -3.98
N LYS A 94 8.19 2.90 -4.24
CA LYS A 94 9.27 2.01 -3.78
C LYS A 94 10.00 2.55 -2.54
N GLN A 95 9.92 3.86 -2.32
CA GLN A 95 10.43 4.53 -1.11
C GLN A 95 9.44 4.30 0.03
#